data_AF-A0A6I2WSM1-F1
#
_entry.id   AF-A0A6I2WSM1-F1
#
_cell.length_a   1.000
_cell.length_b   1.000
_cell.length_c   1.000
_cell.angle_alpha   90.00
_cell.angle_beta   90.00
_cell.angle_gamma   90.00
#
_symmetry.space_group_name_H-M   'P 1'
#
loop_
_entity.id
_entity.type
_entity.pdbx_description
1 polymer ?
#
loop_
_entity_poly.entity_id
_entity_poly.type
_entity_poly.pdbx_seq_one_letter_code
_entity_poly.pdbx_strand_id
1 'polypeptide(L)'
;MQKGEFYNSWSALHGNAKIAGIVKAWLSISYVVSKAFCRLKISPNLITSLGLVFAILLYLNAELFWAPILLVLSLFSDGIDGSMAIISAKSSKWGAILDSIVDRASEIFWMLALYQIGIDLKFLLIIIVIASTQEYIRARSGGLGLSEIGIVTIAERPVRASFVFILLILALLDFEFSNLFVYLWLVFQIASFAMLIKHVRARLS
;
A
#
# COMPACT_ATOMS: atom_id res chain seq x y z
N MET A 1 -16.13 -18.78 7.98
CA MET A 1 -16.48 -17.93 6.83
C MET A 1 -16.24 -18.66 5.50
N GLN A 2 -17.28 -18.74 4.68
CA GLN A 2 -17.21 -19.26 3.30
C GLN A 2 -16.64 -18.20 2.35
N LYS A 3 -16.22 -18.60 1.14
CA LYS A 3 -15.55 -17.69 0.19
C LYS A 3 -16.47 -16.57 -0.33
N GLY A 4 -17.76 -16.87 -0.54
CA GLY A 4 -18.75 -15.86 -0.95
C GLY A 4 -19.02 -14.82 0.15
N GLU A 5 -19.12 -15.25 1.40
CA GLU A 5 -19.24 -14.35 2.56
C GLU A 5 -18.04 -13.41 2.67
N PHE A 6 -16.82 -13.95 2.50
CA PHE A 6 -15.60 -13.15 2.49
C PHE A 6 -15.62 -12.05 1.41
N TYR A 7 -16.06 -12.38 0.20
CA TYR A 7 -16.19 -11.40 -0.88
C TYR A 7 -17.17 -10.28 -0.53
N ASN A 8 -18.34 -10.64 0.00
CA ASN A 8 -19.34 -9.66 0.38
C ASN A 8 -18.84 -8.76 1.51
N SER A 9 -18.21 -9.32 2.55
CA SER A 9 -17.61 -8.55 3.64
C SER A 9 -16.49 -7.62 3.15
N TRP A 10 -15.61 -8.10 2.26
CA TRP A 10 -14.55 -7.27 1.69
C TRP A 10 -15.13 -6.12 0.87
N SER A 11 -16.09 -6.39 -0.02
CA SER A 11 -16.73 -5.35 -0.86
C SER A 11 -17.41 -4.27 -0.02
N ALA A 12 -18.15 -4.66 1.02
CA ALA A 12 -18.83 -3.73 1.92
C ALA A 12 -17.84 -2.79 2.65
N LEU A 13 -16.69 -3.32 3.09
CA LEU A 13 -15.63 -2.52 3.73
C LEU A 13 -14.91 -1.56 2.76
N HIS A 14 -15.00 -1.81 1.45
CA HIS A 14 -14.35 -1.02 0.41
C HIS A 14 -15.36 -0.23 -0.43
N GLY A 15 -16.41 0.32 0.21
CA GLY A 15 -17.39 1.18 -0.47
C GLY A 15 -18.21 0.47 -1.55
N ASN A 16 -18.53 -0.81 -1.32
CA ASN A 16 -19.23 -1.68 -2.28
C ASN A 16 -18.47 -1.84 -3.62
N ALA A 17 -17.14 -1.89 -3.56
CA ALA A 17 -16.29 -2.08 -4.73
C ALA A 17 -16.66 -3.35 -5.51
N LYS A 18 -16.69 -3.23 -6.84
CA LYS A 18 -17.00 -4.34 -7.75
C LYS A 18 -15.89 -5.40 -7.73
N ILE A 19 -16.24 -6.64 -7.42
CA ILE A 19 -15.32 -7.77 -7.44
C ILE A 19 -15.26 -8.39 -8.83
N ALA A 20 -14.35 -7.91 -9.66
CA ALA A 20 -14.12 -8.41 -11.02
C ALA A 20 -12.63 -8.38 -11.40
N GLY A 21 -12.27 -9.10 -12.47
CA GLY A 21 -10.92 -9.09 -13.03
C GLY A 21 -9.83 -9.39 -11.99
N ILE A 22 -8.82 -8.50 -11.94
CA ILE A 22 -7.65 -8.64 -11.07
C ILE A 22 -8.01 -8.64 -9.58
N VAL A 23 -9.04 -7.88 -9.17
CA VAL A 23 -9.50 -7.84 -7.78
C VAL A 23 -10.06 -9.20 -7.37
N LYS A 24 -10.87 -9.84 -8.23
CA LYS A 24 -11.42 -11.18 -7.95
C LYS A 24 -10.34 -12.26 -7.90
N ALA A 25 -9.32 -12.14 -8.77
CA ALA A 25 -8.17 -13.04 -8.77
C ALA A 25 -7.38 -12.90 -7.46
N TRP A 26 -7.04 -11.67 -7.08
CA TRP A 26 -6.36 -11.36 -5.82
C TRP A 26 -7.13 -11.88 -4.61
N LEU A 27 -8.43 -11.56 -4.48
CA LEU A 27 -9.26 -12.03 -3.37
C LEU A 27 -9.38 -13.55 -3.32
N SER A 28 -9.31 -14.24 -4.46
CA SER A 28 -9.28 -15.70 -4.50
C SER A 28 -8.02 -16.25 -3.85
N ILE A 29 -6.86 -15.70 -4.20
CA ILE A 29 -5.55 -16.10 -3.65
C ILE A 29 -5.50 -15.76 -2.17
N SER A 30 -5.83 -14.51 -1.83
CA SER A 30 -5.83 -14.02 -0.46
C SER A 30 -6.74 -14.85 0.44
N TYR A 31 -7.94 -15.24 0.00
CA TYR A 31 -8.84 -16.10 0.78
C TYR A 31 -8.18 -17.43 1.16
N VAL A 32 -7.50 -18.09 0.22
CA VAL A 32 -6.89 -19.40 0.46
C VAL A 32 -5.75 -19.28 1.48
N VAL A 33 -4.85 -18.31 1.27
CA VAL A 33 -3.69 -18.08 2.12
C VAL A 33 -4.12 -17.63 3.52
N SER A 34 -4.99 -16.63 3.61
CA SER A 34 -5.52 -16.12 4.87
C SER A 34 -6.25 -17.20 5.66
N LYS A 35 -7.03 -18.06 5.00
CA LYS A 35 -7.70 -19.20 5.67
C LYS A 35 -6.70 -20.23 6.20
N ALA A 36 -5.61 -20.49 5.49
CA ALA A 36 -4.54 -21.35 5.98
C ALA A 36 -3.85 -20.75 7.21
N PHE A 37 -3.48 -19.46 7.17
CA PHE A 37 -2.86 -18.77 8.32
C PHE A 37 -3.79 -18.68 9.53
N CYS A 38 -5.09 -18.44 9.32
CA CYS A 38 -6.09 -18.49 10.40
C CYS A 38 -6.17 -19.87 11.05
N ARG A 39 -6.06 -20.97 10.28
CA ARG A 39 -6.00 -22.33 10.83
C ARG A 39 -4.74 -22.58 11.65
N LEU A 40 -3.62 -21.98 11.26
CA LEU A 40 -2.36 -21.99 12.00
C LEU A 40 -2.36 -21.03 13.22
N LYS A 41 -3.50 -20.38 13.53
CA LYS A 41 -3.66 -19.42 14.63
C LYS A 41 -2.70 -18.23 14.56
N ILE A 42 -2.21 -17.90 13.37
CA ILE A 42 -1.43 -16.70 13.13
C ILE A 42 -2.35 -15.48 13.29
N SER A 43 -1.86 -14.43 13.95
CA SER A 43 -2.64 -13.19 14.13
C SER A 43 -2.47 -12.26 12.92
N PRO A 44 -3.51 -11.48 12.54
CA PRO A 44 -3.39 -10.46 11.49
C PRO A 44 -2.25 -9.47 11.78
N ASN A 45 -2.14 -8.96 13.00
CA ASN A 45 -1.11 -8.01 13.41
C ASN A 45 0.33 -8.55 13.23
N LEU A 46 0.53 -9.87 13.37
CA LEU A 46 1.82 -10.49 13.09
C LEU A 46 2.14 -10.43 11.59
N ILE A 47 1.16 -10.68 10.72
CA ILE A 47 1.33 -10.52 9.27
C ILE A 47 1.62 -9.06 8.91
N THR A 48 0.89 -8.11 9.49
CA THR A 48 1.18 -6.67 9.33
C THR A 48 2.64 -6.37 9.69
N SER A 49 3.10 -6.86 10.84
CA SER A 49 4.49 -6.67 11.30
C SER A 49 5.52 -7.31 10.36
N LEU A 50 5.21 -8.47 9.76
CA LEU A 50 6.07 -9.09 8.75
C LEU A 50 6.17 -8.25 7.47
N GLY A 51 5.10 -7.54 7.09
CA GLY A 51 5.13 -6.57 5.99
C GLY A 51 6.23 -5.52 6.17
N LEU A 52 6.37 -4.99 7.39
CA LEU A 52 7.44 -4.06 7.74
C LEU A 52 8.82 -4.72 7.70
N VAL A 53 8.95 -5.94 8.21
CA VAL A 53 10.21 -6.70 8.15
C VAL A 53 10.67 -6.87 6.71
N PHE A 54 9.77 -7.22 5.78
CA PHE A 54 10.11 -7.31 4.37
C PHE A 54 10.50 -5.96 3.75
N ALA A 55 9.88 -4.85 4.17
CA ALA A 55 10.28 -3.52 3.72
C ALA A 55 11.68 -3.12 4.24
N ILE A 56 12.00 -3.45 5.49
CA ILE A 56 13.35 -3.24 6.05
C ILE A 56 14.36 -4.09 5.30
N LEU A 57 14.06 -5.37 5.06
CA LEU A 57 14.93 -6.24 4.29
C LEU A 57 15.10 -5.71 2.86
N LEU A 58 14.07 -5.13 2.25
CA LEU A 58 14.16 -4.54 0.92
C LEU A 58 15.20 -3.44 0.90
N TYR A 59 15.15 -2.53 1.87
CA TYR A 59 16.16 -1.49 2.03
C TYR A 59 17.57 -2.07 2.18
N LEU A 60 17.74 -3.06 3.06
CA LEU A 60 19.05 -3.67 3.32
C LEU A 60 19.63 -4.45 2.13
N ASN A 61 18.80 -4.83 1.16
CA ASN A 61 19.16 -5.70 0.05
C ASN A 61 18.81 -5.07 -1.31
N ALA A 62 18.67 -3.75 -1.39
CA ALA A 62 18.08 -3.05 -2.53
C ALA A 62 18.82 -3.28 -3.86
N GLU A 63 20.14 -3.51 -3.80
CA GLU A 63 21.00 -3.76 -4.96
C GLU A 63 20.98 -5.21 -5.45
N LEU A 64 20.36 -6.13 -4.70
CA LEU A 64 20.33 -7.55 -5.04
C LEU A 64 19.21 -7.87 -6.03
N PHE A 65 19.44 -8.86 -6.91
CA PHE A 65 18.47 -9.24 -7.96
C PHE A 65 17.09 -9.65 -7.42
N TRP A 66 17.01 -10.06 -6.16
CA TRP A 66 15.78 -10.51 -5.51
C TRP A 66 15.10 -9.42 -4.67
N ALA A 67 15.62 -8.18 -4.66
CA ALA A 67 15.00 -7.04 -3.98
C ALA A 67 13.51 -6.83 -4.37
N PRO A 68 13.10 -6.91 -5.66
CA PRO A 68 11.69 -6.77 -6.03
C PRO A 68 10.77 -7.80 -5.36
N ILE A 69 11.28 -8.99 -5.05
CA ILE A 69 10.52 -10.04 -4.35
C ILE A 69 10.18 -9.59 -2.92
N LEU A 70 11.11 -8.92 -2.24
CA LEU A 70 10.86 -8.38 -0.89
C LEU A 70 9.78 -7.31 -0.88
N LEU A 71 9.76 -6.43 -1.90
CA LEU A 71 8.67 -5.48 -2.08
C LEU A 71 7.33 -6.20 -2.24
N VAL A 72 7.28 -7.22 -3.10
CA VAL A 72 6.07 -8.03 -3.31
C VAL A 72 5.63 -8.73 -2.03
N LEU A 73 6.55 -9.28 -1.23
CA LEU A 73 6.23 -9.91 0.06
C LEU A 73 5.70 -8.91 1.09
N SER A 74 6.25 -7.69 1.10
CA SER A 74 5.75 -6.59 1.95
C SER A 74 4.30 -6.23 1.60
N LEU A 75 4.01 -5.98 0.31
CA LEU A 75 2.66 -5.69 -0.18
C LEU A 75 1.69 -6.87 -0.04
N PHE A 76 2.20 -8.08 -0.18
CA PHE A 76 1.40 -9.29 0.00
C PHE A 76 0.95 -9.41 1.45
N SER A 77 1.83 -9.15 2.41
CA SER A 77 1.52 -9.22 3.84
C SER A 77 0.38 -8.26 4.21
N ASP A 78 0.47 -7.02 3.73
CA ASP A 78 -0.57 -5.99 3.84
C ASP A 78 -1.95 -6.46 3.33
N GLY A 79 -2.02 -7.01 2.11
CA GLY A 79 -3.30 -7.49 1.61
C GLY A 79 -3.83 -8.75 2.31
N ILE A 80 -2.94 -9.58 2.88
CA ILE A 80 -3.30 -10.80 3.63
C ILE A 80 -3.81 -10.45 5.03
N ASP A 81 -3.23 -9.48 5.74
CA ASP A 81 -3.64 -9.19 7.11
C ASP A 81 -5.11 -8.73 7.21
N GLY A 82 -5.57 -7.86 6.30
CA GLY A 82 -6.95 -7.39 6.24
C GLY A 82 -7.90 -8.52 5.89
N SER A 83 -7.47 -9.41 5.00
CA SER A 83 -8.21 -10.60 4.64
C SER A 83 -8.32 -11.59 5.80
N MET A 84 -7.25 -11.75 6.59
CA MET A 84 -7.26 -12.53 7.83
C MET A 84 -8.16 -11.89 8.89
N ALA A 85 -8.15 -10.56 9.04
CA ALA A 85 -9.00 -9.85 9.98
C ALA A 85 -10.50 -10.09 9.69
N ILE A 86 -10.89 -10.06 8.41
CA ILE A 86 -12.25 -10.38 7.96
C ILE A 86 -12.58 -11.86 8.25
N ILE A 87 -11.73 -12.80 7.80
CA ILE A 87 -12.01 -14.25 7.91
C ILE A 87 -12.07 -14.72 9.37
N SER A 88 -11.20 -14.17 10.23
CA SER A 88 -11.13 -14.53 11.65
C SER A 88 -12.08 -13.72 12.53
N ALA A 89 -12.82 -12.75 11.97
CA ALA A 89 -13.65 -11.80 12.71
C ALA A 89 -12.87 -11.06 13.82
N LYS A 90 -11.60 -10.73 13.56
CA LYS A 90 -10.69 -10.04 14.49
C LYS A 90 -10.35 -8.61 14.06
N SER A 91 -11.16 -7.99 13.20
CA SER A 91 -11.03 -6.58 12.88
C SER A 91 -11.09 -5.74 14.16
N SER A 92 -10.08 -4.89 14.38
CA SER A 92 -9.96 -4.09 15.61
C SER A 92 -9.43 -2.70 15.30
N LYS A 93 -9.77 -1.72 16.17
CA LYS A 93 -9.27 -0.34 16.06
C LYS A 93 -7.75 -0.28 16.16
N TRP A 94 -7.16 -1.09 17.04
CA TRP A 94 -5.71 -1.19 17.16
C TRP A 94 -5.06 -1.75 15.90
N GLY A 95 -5.64 -2.81 15.31
CA GLY A 95 -5.16 -3.36 14.04
C GLY A 95 -5.14 -2.32 12.92
N ALA A 96 -6.20 -1.54 12.78
CA ALA A 96 -6.26 -0.46 11.78
C ALA A 96 -5.19 0.64 12.02
N ILE A 97 -4.90 0.97 13.27
CA ILE A 97 -3.82 1.91 13.62
C ILE A 97 -2.45 1.30 13.27
N LEU A 98 -2.22 0.04 13.65
CA LEU A 98 -0.97 -0.66 13.38
C LEU A 98 -0.70 -0.76 11.87
N ASP A 99 -1.71 -1.14 11.10
CA ASP A 99 -1.68 -1.19 9.63
C ASP A 99 -1.28 0.16 9.03
N SER A 100 -1.95 1.23 9.45
CA SER A 100 -1.62 2.60 9.03
C SER A 100 -0.17 3.01 9.35
N ILE A 101 0.34 2.65 10.54
CA ILE A 101 1.71 2.94 10.96
C ILE A 101 2.72 2.15 10.13
N VAL A 102 2.49 0.85 9.98
CA VAL A 102 3.34 -0.06 9.22
C VAL A 102 3.40 0.36 7.75
N ASP A 103 2.29 0.83 7.19
CA ASP A 103 2.23 1.39 5.84
C ASP A 103 3.15 2.59 5.67
N ARG A 104 3.06 3.56 6.59
CA ARG A 104 3.92 4.75 6.53
C ARG A 104 5.39 4.35 6.68
N ALA A 105 5.70 3.47 7.62
CA ALA A 105 7.06 3.01 7.86
C ALA A 105 7.62 2.23 6.65
N SER A 106 6.81 1.35 6.05
CA SER A 106 7.20 0.57 4.87
C SER A 106 7.50 1.46 3.68
N GLU A 107 6.68 2.48 3.41
CA GLU A 107 6.95 3.44 2.32
C GLU A 107 8.24 4.24 2.54
N ILE A 108 8.62 4.54 3.79
CA ILE A 108 9.92 5.13 4.10
C ILE A 108 11.06 4.17 3.70
N PHE A 109 10.95 2.89 4.05
CA PHE A 109 11.96 1.89 3.65
C PHE A 109 11.99 1.67 2.14
N TRP A 110 10.88 1.84 1.42
CA TRP A 110 10.88 1.84 -0.04
C TRP A 110 11.70 3.01 -0.59
N MET A 111 11.55 4.22 -0.02
CA MET A 111 12.37 5.38 -0.43
C MET A 111 13.83 5.13 -0.15
N LEU A 112 14.16 4.59 1.04
CA LEU A 112 15.54 4.27 1.38
C LEU A 112 16.14 3.21 0.44
N ALA A 113 15.36 2.21 0.02
CA ALA A 113 15.79 1.23 -0.96
C ALA A 113 16.10 1.88 -2.33
N LEU A 114 15.22 2.78 -2.79
CA LEU A 114 15.45 3.53 -4.04
C LEU A 114 16.67 4.44 -3.95
N TYR A 115 16.94 5.02 -2.78
CA TYR A 115 18.15 5.81 -2.56
C TYR A 115 19.42 4.96 -2.67
N GLN A 116 19.42 3.72 -2.14
CA GLN A 116 20.57 2.81 -2.24
C GLN A 116 20.91 2.48 -3.71
N ILE A 117 19.90 2.33 -4.57
CA ILE A 117 20.11 2.10 -6.01
C ILE A 117 20.34 3.40 -6.81
N GLY A 118 20.70 4.51 -6.14
CA GLY A 118 21.20 5.74 -6.77
C GLY A 118 20.14 6.76 -7.18
N ILE A 119 18.87 6.60 -6.77
CA ILE A 119 17.85 7.62 -7.03
C ILE A 119 18.08 8.84 -6.13
N ASP A 120 18.02 10.04 -6.71
CA ASP A 120 18.23 11.29 -5.97
C ASP A 120 17.22 11.45 -4.82
N LEU A 121 17.77 11.53 -3.61
CA LEU A 121 17.05 11.66 -2.35
C LEU A 121 16.08 12.85 -2.34
N LYS A 122 16.41 13.95 -3.01
CA LYS A 122 15.56 15.14 -3.08
C LYS A 122 14.17 14.81 -3.64
N PHE A 123 14.10 14.03 -4.72
CA PHE A 123 12.83 13.66 -5.33
C PHE A 123 12.06 12.66 -4.48
N LEU A 124 12.76 11.69 -3.89
CA LEU A 124 12.16 10.71 -2.98
C LEU A 124 11.53 11.39 -1.75
N LEU A 125 12.22 12.37 -1.17
CA LEU A 125 11.71 13.17 -0.05
C LEU A 125 10.45 13.95 -0.44
N ILE A 126 10.42 14.57 -1.62
CA ILE A 126 9.23 15.29 -2.10
C ILE A 126 8.06 14.31 -2.26
N ILE A 127 8.28 13.16 -2.89
CA ILE A 127 7.26 12.13 -3.11
C ILE A 127 6.67 11.66 -1.78
N ILE A 128 7.51 11.25 -0.82
CA ILE A 128 7.04 10.67 0.44
C ILE A 128 6.36 11.71 1.34
N VAL A 129 6.79 12.98 1.31
CA VAL A 129 6.13 14.07 2.04
C VAL A 129 4.73 14.30 1.45
N ILE A 130 4.59 14.39 0.14
CA ILE A 130 3.28 14.58 -0.51
C ILE A 130 2.38 13.37 -0.24
N ALA A 131 2.89 12.15 -0.41
CA ALA A 131 2.14 10.92 -0.15
C ALA A 131 1.68 10.83 1.32
N SER A 132 2.56 11.11 2.27
CA SER A 132 2.22 11.11 3.70
C SER A 132 1.20 12.19 4.05
N THR A 133 1.31 13.36 3.42
CA THR A 133 0.32 14.44 3.59
C THR A 133 -1.03 14.04 2.99
N GLN A 134 -1.03 13.32 1.85
CA GLN A 134 -2.25 12.78 1.24
C GLN A 134 -2.97 11.82 2.19
N GLU A 135 -2.26 10.85 2.78
CA GLU A 135 -2.87 9.94 3.76
C GLU A 135 -3.30 10.67 5.04
N TYR A 136 -2.56 11.68 5.48
CA TYR A 136 -2.95 12.50 6.63
C TYR A 136 -4.24 13.30 6.36
N ILE A 137 -4.39 13.89 5.17
CA ILE A 137 -5.64 14.55 4.78
C ILE A 137 -6.78 13.53 4.87
N ARG A 138 -6.59 12.30 4.37
CA ARG A 138 -7.63 11.28 4.43
C ARG A 138 -8.03 10.94 5.87
N ALA A 139 -7.04 10.67 6.72
CA ALA A 139 -7.26 10.39 8.13
C ALA A 139 -7.94 11.56 8.87
N ARG A 140 -7.47 12.80 8.63
CA ARG A 140 -7.99 13.99 9.28
C ARG A 140 -9.41 14.31 8.83
N SER A 141 -9.74 14.14 7.55
CA SER A 141 -11.11 14.29 7.04
C SER A 141 -12.06 13.29 7.71
N GLY A 142 -11.64 12.02 7.86
CA GLY A 142 -12.41 11.02 8.60
C GLY A 142 -12.69 11.44 10.05
N GLY A 143 -11.67 11.98 10.75
CA GLY A 143 -11.81 12.50 12.11
C GLY A 143 -12.72 13.73 12.24
N LEU A 144 -12.99 14.44 11.14
CA LEU A 144 -13.93 15.57 11.07
C LEU A 144 -15.34 15.14 10.66
N GLY A 145 -15.61 13.84 10.55
CA GLY A 145 -16.93 13.30 10.19
C GLY A 145 -17.13 13.06 8.69
N LEU A 146 -16.14 13.34 7.83
CA LEU A 146 -16.15 12.90 6.43
C LEU A 146 -15.68 11.44 6.35
N SER A 147 -16.54 10.52 6.79
CA SER A 147 -16.23 9.09 6.87
C SER A 147 -15.96 8.43 5.51
N GLU A 148 -16.48 9.00 4.42
CA GLU A 148 -16.27 8.50 3.07
C GLU A 148 -15.76 9.59 2.13
N ILE A 149 -14.46 9.58 1.88
CA ILE A 149 -13.85 10.50 0.91
C ILE A 149 -14.19 10.06 -0.51
N GLY A 150 -14.31 8.76 -0.78
CA GLY A 150 -14.84 8.19 -2.03
C GLY A 150 -14.02 8.45 -3.30
N ILE A 151 -13.07 9.38 -3.29
CA ILE A 151 -12.16 9.63 -4.41
C ILE A 151 -10.96 8.68 -4.36
N VAL A 152 -10.78 7.96 -5.46
CA VAL A 152 -9.56 7.22 -5.79
C VAL A 152 -8.71 8.15 -6.64
N THR A 153 -7.51 8.47 -6.16
CA THR A 153 -6.54 9.31 -6.87
C THR A 153 -5.63 8.44 -7.75
N ILE A 154 -4.72 9.07 -8.51
CA ILE A 154 -3.87 8.33 -9.45
C ILE A 154 -2.74 7.61 -8.69
N ALA A 155 -2.13 8.27 -7.70
CA ALA A 155 -1.00 7.80 -6.92
C ALA A 155 -1.46 7.22 -5.57
N GLU A 156 -2.44 6.33 -5.61
CA GLU A 156 -2.75 5.47 -4.47
C GLU A 156 -1.56 4.55 -4.16
N ARG A 157 -1.51 4.01 -2.95
CA ARG A 157 -0.40 3.18 -2.47
C ARG A 157 -0.01 2.04 -3.43
N PRO A 158 -0.93 1.28 -4.08
CA PRO A 158 -0.53 0.27 -5.07
C PRO A 158 0.18 0.84 -6.31
N VAL A 159 -0.18 2.05 -6.74
CA VAL A 159 0.48 2.73 -7.86
C VAL A 159 1.86 3.22 -7.45
N ARG A 160 2.01 3.76 -6.23
CA ARG A 160 3.31 4.13 -5.66
C ARG A 160 4.24 2.92 -5.56
N ALA A 161 3.73 1.80 -5.05
CA ALA A 161 4.44 0.53 -5.01
C ALA A 161 4.84 0.02 -6.41
N SER A 162 4.01 0.26 -7.43
CA SER A 162 4.33 -0.09 -8.82
C SER A 162 5.51 0.74 -9.36
N PHE A 163 5.58 2.03 -9.03
CA PHE A 163 6.76 2.85 -9.36
C PHE A 163 8.03 2.33 -8.67
N VAL A 164 7.96 1.98 -7.38
CA VAL A 164 9.10 1.38 -6.66
C VAL A 164 9.54 0.08 -7.35
N PHE A 165 8.59 -0.81 -7.68
CA PHE A 165 8.89 -2.06 -8.37
C PHE A 165 9.58 -1.82 -9.72
N ILE A 166 9.02 -0.93 -10.55
CA ILE A 166 9.60 -0.61 -11.86
C ILE A 166 11.01 -0.04 -11.71
N LEU A 167 11.23 0.88 -10.78
CA LEU A 167 12.55 1.47 -10.55
C LEU A 167 13.58 0.44 -10.08
N LEU A 168 13.20 -0.49 -9.21
CA LEU A 168 14.06 -1.60 -8.81
C LEU A 168 14.43 -2.48 -10.03
N ILE A 169 13.47 -2.80 -10.89
CA ILE A 169 13.72 -3.60 -12.11
C ILE A 169 14.62 -2.85 -13.10
N LEU A 170 14.39 -1.55 -13.31
CA LEU A 170 15.22 -0.74 -14.19
C LEU A 170 16.67 -0.66 -13.70
N ALA A 171 16.88 -0.56 -12.39
CA ALA A 171 18.22 -0.58 -11.81
C ALA A 171 18.92 -1.92 -12.01
N LEU A 172 18.22 -3.05 -11.86
CA LEU A 172 18.79 -4.40 -12.10
C LEU A 172 19.18 -4.66 -13.56
N LEU A 173 18.60 -3.89 -14.48
CA LEU A 173 18.83 -4.00 -15.92
C LEU A 173 19.76 -2.90 -16.44
N ASP A 174 20.39 -2.12 -15.54
CA ASP A 174 21.28 -1.00 -15.84
C ASP A 174 20.68 0.03 -16.84
N PHE A 175 19.36 0.26 -16.77
CA PHE A 175 18.69 1.23 -17.65
C PHE A 175 18.86 2.68 -17.16
N GLU A 176 19.34 3.55 -18.05
CA GLU A 176 19.58 4.98 -17.78
C GLU A 176 18.29 5.83 -17.60
N PHE A 177 17.11 5.29 -17.87
CA PHE A 177 15.83 6.03 -17.83
C PHE A 177 15.18 6.11 -16.43
N SER A 178 15.88 5.74 -15.37
CA SER A 178 15.36 5.79 -13.99
C SER A 178 14.81 7.18 -13.61
N ASN A 179 15.49 8.25 -14.04
CA ASN A 179 15.08 9.63 -13.79
C ASN A 179 13.70 9.98 -14.41
N LEU A 180 13.40 9.48 -15.61
CA LEU A 180 12.11 9.72 -16.26
C LEU A 180 10.96 9.14 -15.45
N PHE A 181 11.13 7.94 -14.90
CA PHE A 181 10.10 7.29 -14.07
C PHE A 181 9.90 8.01 -12.74
N VAL A 182 10.97 8.56 -12.14
CA VAL A 182 10.87 9.39 -10.94
C VAL A 182 10.10 10.68 -11.22
N TYR A 183 10.37 11.35 -12.36
CA TYR A 183 9.61 12.54 -12.76
C TYR A 183 8.14 12.24 -13.05
N LEU A 184 7.86 11.12 -13.70
CA LEU A 184 6.48 10.67 -13.94
C LEU A 184 5.75 10.41 -12.61
N TRP A 185 6.41 9.75 -11.66
CA TRP A 185 5.86 9.53 -10.33
C TRP A 185 5.57 10.85 -9.62
N LEU A 186 6.50 11.82 -9.64
CA LEU A 186 6.28 13.14 -9.07
C LEU A 186 5.03 13.82 -9.64
N VAL A 187 4.86 13.79 -10.96
CA VAL A 187 3.67 14.35 -11.63
C VAL A 187 2.40 13.68 -11.13
N PHE A 188 2.39 12.34 -11.05
CA PHE A 188 1.23 11.58 -10.59
C PHE A 188 0.92 11.87 -9.12
N GLN A 189 1.96 12.02 -8.29
CA GLN A 189 1.84 12.30 -6.87
C GLN A 189 1.28 13.70 -6.62
N ILE A 190 1.77 14.71 -7.35
CA ILE A 190 1.27 16.09 -7.28
C ILE A 190 -0.18 16.19 -7.78
N ALA A 191 -0.49 15.55 -8.91
CA ALA A 191 -1.84 15.53 -9.45
C ALA A 191 -2.83 14.89 -8.47
N SER A 192 -2.45 13.77 -7.86
CA SER A 192 -3.27 13.07 -6.86
C SER A 192 -3.53 13.91 -5.61
N PHE A 193 -2.49 14.60 -5.13
CA PHE A 193 -2.62 15.52 -4.02
C PHE A 193 -3.59 16.67 -4.32
N ALA A 194 -3.46 17.28 -5.50
CA ALA A 194 -4.36 18.35 -5.96
C ALA A 194 -5.82 17.86 -6.11
N MET A 195 -6.01 16.65 -6.68
CA MET A 195 -7.33 16.02 -6.78
C MET A 195 -7.97 15.82 -5.41
N LEU A 196 -7.21 15.30 -4.44
CA LEU A 196 -7.71 15.05 -3.08
C LEU A 196 -8.09 16.35 -2.39
N ILE A 197 -7.22 17.37 -2.42
CA ILE A 197 -7.51 18.67 -1.80
C ILE A 197 -8.80 19.28 -2.37
N LYS A 198 -8.92 19.29 -3.71
CA LYS A 198 -10.11 19.84 -4.38
C LYS A 198 -11.36 19.08 -3.95
N HIS A 199 -11.29 17.76 -3.86
CA HIS A 199 -12.42 16.91 -3.45
C HIS A 199 -12.82 17.16 -1.99
N VAL A 200 -11.87 17.15 -1.07
CA VAL A 200 -12.13 17.36 0.36
C VAL A 200 -12.68 18.76 0.61
N ARG A 201 -12.11 19.79 -0.03
CA ARG A 201 -12.61 21.17 0.10
C ARG A 201 -14.06 21.29 -0.34
N ALA A 202 -14.43 20.67 -1.46
CA ALA A 202 -15.80 20.73 -1.98
C ALA A 202 -16.83 20.01 -1.11
N ARG A 203 -16.40 19.09 -0.22
CA ARG A 203 -17.30 18.41 0.74
C ARG A 203 -17.37 19.07 2.11
N LEU A 204 -16.44 19.97 2.41
CA LEU A 204 -16.41 20.74 3.67
C LEU A 204 -17.03 22.14 3.53
N SER A 205 -17.17 22.64 2.30
CA SER A 205 -17.90 23.85 1.96
C SER A 205 -19.39 23.60 1.84
#